data_AF-A0ABD2K927-F1
#
_entry.id   AF-A0ABD2K927-F1
#
_cell.length_a   1.000
_cell.length_b   1.000
_cell.length_c   1.000
_cell.angle_alpha   90.00
_cell.angle_beta   90.00
_cell.angle_gamma   90.00
#
_symmetry.space_group_name_H-M   'P 1'
#
loop_
_entity.id
_entity.type
_entity.pdbx_description
1 polymer ?
#
loop_
_entity_poly.entity_id
_entity_poly.type
_entity_poly.pdbx_seq_one_letter_code
_entity_poly.pdbx_strand_id
1 'polypeptide(L)'
;MILFLLAFLTHLCFITIHANNVKITNVLGDGNCLFRSFAVSLYDHDDNNAHKLLRQAAAETLIQFERDPAYDQKDNKQMKDIITANLAPGQEMDMYGDSIEQYAIHYVAKDGNFVGIAECQALAMHFNRNVALISRINNWVIVYHPDLKQTVHKNIPREKYAEIWKLVENPIVILHDGFIHFNSVQLQLDEEVRFTCELLGAELALPKKELYDAIEKVLYERIKQNDDVQQSLSASITLFHTFCLNYEKRKAALETIGKYVRNLIEQPNEDKFLRIRMGNKVFEEKVRPVKGAIEFLGAIGFRMQKSVPTVVQQPDGTSATVISNEPYLVMTPPNEAYVKALCKQLGEALVQLETGEPIQLKLFRDAKLFKPDQNVHQQQSVTKGYCRIRVKFPGGYVAQGIFRETEKFSSVRAFVAEHISFKHGMFNLIPAVPPQKTGRKQLREENNTLKEYGLDQSGVVNFSWDSETQEIIKQLPDDQQPVFLLH
;
A
#
# COMPACT_ATOMS: atom_id res chain seq x y z
N MET A 1 -25.72 -6.86 -46.62
CA MET A 1 -24.63 -7.67 -46.01
C MET A 1 -23.63 -6.86 -45.18
N ILE A 2 -23.46 -5.54 -45.39
CA ILE A 2 -22.59 -4.69 -44.55
C ILE A 2 -23.31 -4.17 -43.28
N LEU A 3 -24.65 -4.23 -43.23
CA LEU A 3 -25.44 -3.93 -42.03
C LEU A 3 -25.53 -5.07 -40.99
N PHE A 4 -25.01 -6.27 -41.29
CA PHE A 4 -25.02 -7.41 -40.36
C PHE A 4 -23.68 -7.60 -39.62
N LEU A 5 -22.63 -6.86 -39.99
CA LEU A 5 -21.29 -6.96 -39.40
C LEU A 5 -21.04 -5.96 -38.25
N LEU A 6 -21.93 -5.00 -38.03
CA LEU A 6 -21.85 -4.05 -36.90
C LEU A 6 -22.53 -4.57 -35.62
N ALA A 7 -23.29 -5.66 -35.68
CA ALA A 7 -23.95 -6.27 -34.52
C ALA A 7 -23.08 -7.30 -33.78
N PHE A 8 -21.91 -7.66 -34.31
CA PHE A 8 -21.04 -8.74 -33.78
C PHE A 8 -19.82 -8.27 -32.97
N LEU A 9 -19.69 -6.97 -32.66
CA LEU A 9 -18.67 -6.45 -31.73
C LEU A 9 -19.22 -6.10 -30.33
N THR A 10 -20.43 -6.56 -29.96
CA THR A 10 -21.02 -6.32 -28.62
C THR A 10 -20.53 -7.28 -27.53
N HIS A 11 -19.44 -8.01 -27.76
CA HIS A 11 -18.76 -8.84 -26.75
C HIS A 11 -17.27 -8.52 -26.60
N LEU A 12 -16.82 -7.33 -26.99
CA LEU A 12 -15.46 -6.91 -26.73
C LEU A 12 -15.31 -6.32 -25.33
N CYS A 13 -14.78 -7.16 -24.45
CA CYS A 13 -13.73 -6.88 -23.48
C CYS A 13 -13.83 -5.56 -22.69
N PHE A 14 -13.90 -5.72 -21.37
CA PHE A 14 -13.47 -4.72 -20.39
C PHE A 14 -12.02 -4.30 -20.64
N ILE A 15 -11.79 -3.46 -21.65
CA ILE A 15 -10.46 -2.90 -21.92
C ILE A 15 -10.28 -1.77 -20.92
N THR A 16 -9.56 -2.07 -19.84
CA THR A 16 -9.06 -1.07 -18.90
C THR A 16 -7.85 -0.41 -19.54
N ILE A 17 -7.85 0.92 -19.63
CA ILE A 17 -6.70 1.66 -20.14
C ILE A 17 -6.05 2.43 -18.99
N HIS A 18 -4.75 2.21 -18.79
CA HIS A 18 -3.92 2.92 -17.83
C HIS A 18 -3.13 4.00 -18.55
N ALA A 19 -3.34 5.26 -18.19
CA ALA A 19 -2.53 6.38 -18.67
C ALA A 19 -2.38 7.39 -17.53
N ASN A 20 -1.14 7.83 -17.26
CA ASN A 20 -0.82 8.90 -16.32
C ASN A 20 -1.52 8.78 -14.95
N ASN A 21 -1.35 7.65 -14.25
CA ASN A 21 -1.95 7.41 -12.94
C ASN A 21 -3.48 7.48 -12.91
N VAL A 22 -4.14 7.31 -14.06
CA VAL A 22 -5.59 7.26 -14.18
C VAL A 22 -6.00 5.95 -14.84
N LYS A 23 -6.95 5.26 -14.21
CA LYS A 23 -7.64 4.08 -14.74
C LYS A 23 -8.97 4.51 -15.32
N ILE A 24 -9.17 4.22 -16.61
CA ILE A 24 -10.46 4.37 -17.27
C ILE A 24 -11.07 2.98 -17.40
N THR A 25 -12.25 2.76 -16.83
CA THR A 25 -12.97 1.49 -16.95
C THR A 25 -14.18 1.67 -17.86
N ASN A 26 -14.19 0.92 -18.96
CA ASN A 26 -15.34 0.93 -19.85
C ASN A 26 -16.50 0.15 -19.23
N VAL A 27 -17.70 0.73 -19.23
CA VAL A 27 -18.93 0.08 -18.76
C VAL A 27 -19.84 -0.29 -19.93
N LEU A 28 -20.88 -1.09 -19.67
CA LEU A 28 -21.86 -1.44 -20.69
C LEU A 28 -22.57 -0.18 -21.22
N GLY A 29 -22.63 -0.02 -22.54
CA GLY A 29 -23.24 1.12 -23.23
C GLY A 29 -24.77 1.03 -23.34
N ASP A 30 -25.45 0.84 -22.22
CA ASP A 30 -26.91 0.87 -22.12
C ASP A 30 -27.40 2.20 -21.53
N GLY A 31 -28.72 2.39 -21.40
CA GLY A 31 -29.29 3.58 -20.78
C GLY A 31 -28.85 3.79 -19.32
N ASN A 32 -28.22 2.81 -18.69
CA ASN A 32 -27.66 2.90 -17.34
C ASN A 32 -26.17 3.24 -17.30
N CYS A 33 -25.50 3.43 -18.44
CA CYS A 33 -24.05 3.60 -18.50
C CYS A 33 -23.51 4.74 -17.60
N LEU A 34 -24.27 5.84 -17.41
CA LEU A 34 -23.93 6.88 -16.44
C LEU A 34 -23.84 6.31 -15.01
N PHE A 35 -24.93 5.70 -14.53
CA PHE A 35 -25.00 5.14 -13.18
C PHE A 35 -24.04 3.97 -12.97
N ARG A 36 -23.78 3.15 -14.00
CA ARG A 36 -22.74 2.13 -13.96
C ARG A 36 -21.36 2.76 -13.80
N SER A 37 -21.09 3.86 -14.50
CA SER A 37 -19.82 4.60 -14.36
C SER A 37 -19.65 5.17 -12.96
N PHE A 38 -20.72 5.69 -12.34
CA PHE A 38 -20.71 6.08 -10.93
C PHE A 38 -20.49 4.89 -10.00
N ALA A 39 -21.17 3.77 -10.21
CA ALA A 39 -21.00 2.56 -9.41
C ALA A 39 -19.54 2.09 -9.43
N VAL A 40 -18.93 2.02 -10.62
CA VAL A 40 -17.50 1.67 -10.73
C VAL A 40 -16.62 2.76 -10.10
N SER A 41 -16.90 4.05 -10.27
CA SER A 41 -16.12 5.16 -9.66
C SER A 41 -16.26 5.28 -8.14
N LEU A 42 -17.25 4.61 -7.53
CA LEU A 42 -17.47 4.60 -6.08
C LEU A 42 -17.04 3.27 -5.46
N TYR A 43 -17.28 2.17 -6.16
CA TYR A 43 -17.23 0.81 -5.61
C TYR A 43 -16.31 -0.16 -6.36
N ASP A 44 -15.57 0.29 -7.38
CA ASP A 44 -14.67 -0.49 -8.25
C ASP A 44 -15.34 -1.54 -9.17
N HIS A 45 -16.62 -1.81 -8.95
CA HIS A 45 -17.45 -2.73 -9.72
C HIS A 45 -18.91 -2.24 -9.77
N ASP A 46 -19.70 -2.80 -10.67
CA ASP A 46 -21.17 -2.63 -10.71
C ASP A 46 -21.88 -3.95 -10.38
N ASP A 47 -21.59 -4.51 -9.21
CA ASP A 47 -22.24 -5.72 -8.70
C ASP A 47 -23.60 -5.40 -8.04
N ASN A 48 -24.50 -6.39 -7.96
CA ASN A 48 -25.75 -6.33 -7.19
C ASN A 48 -26.73 -5.20 -7.59
N ASN A 49 -26.76 -4.77 -8.85
CA ASN A 49 -27.62 -3.68 -9.33
C ASN A 49 -27.31 -2.31 -8.69
N ALA A 50 -26.06 -2.04 -8.32
CA ALA A 50 -25.66 -0.74 -7.77
C ALA A 50 -26.08 0.46 -8.65
N HIS A 51 -25.96 0.34 -9.98
CA HIS A 51 -26.47 1.35 -10.92
C HIS A 51 -27.98 1.66 -10.75
N LYS A 52 -28.82 0.68 -10.38
CA LYS A 52 -30.26 0.92 -10.17
C LYS A 52 -30.52 1.73 -8.91
N LEU A 53 -29.79 1.42 -7.83
CA LEU A 53 -29.86 2.18 -6.58
C LEU A 53 -29.39 3.63 -6.79
N LEU A 54 -28.31 3.82 -7.56
CA LEU A 54 -27.82 5.16 -7.91
C LEU A 54 -28.81 5.94 -8.78
N ARG A 55 -29.48 5.26 -9.73
CA ARG A 55 -30.56 5.87 -10.52
C ARG A 55 -31.71 6.34 -9.63
N GLN A 56 -32.15 5.48 -8.70
CA GLN A 56 -33.19 5.82 -7.75
C GLN A 56 -32.78 7.00 -6.85
N ALA A 57 -31.55 6.98 -6.31
CA ALA A 57 -31.02 8.06 -5.49
C ALA A 57 -30.97 9.40 -6.23
N ALA A 58 -30.56 9.41 -7.50
CA ALA A 58 -30.57 10.62 -8.32
C ALA A 58 -32.00 11.17 -8.50
N ALA A 59 -32.97 10.31 -8.83
CA ALA A 59 -34.36 10.71 -8.97
C ALA A 59 -34.94 11.24 -7.65
N GLU A 60 -34.74 10.54 -6.54
CA GLU A 60 -35.21 10.96 -5.21
C GLU A 60 -34.59 12.31 -4.79
N THR A 61 -33.32 12.53 -5.11
CA THR A 61 -32.64 13.81 -4.81
C THR A 61 -33.28 14.97 -5.55
N LEU A 62 -33.61 14.81 -6.84
CA LEU A 62 -34.30 15.84 -7.62
C LEU A 62 -35.72 16.11 -7.10
N ILE A 63 -36.46 15.06 -6.72
CA ILE A 63 -37.80 15.19 -6.13
C ILE A 63 -37.73 15.94 -4.80
N GLN A 64 -36.77 15.59 -3.94
CA GLN A 64 -36.58 16.26 -2.66
C GLN A 64 -36.13 17.70 -2.85
N PHE A 65 -35.25 17.98 -3.82
CA PHE A 65 -34.78 19.32 -4.13
C PHE A 65 -35.93 20.31 -4.43
N GLU A 66 -36.91 19.92 -5.26
CA GLU A 66 -38.04 20.82 -5.58
C GLU A 66 -39.02 20.99 -4.39
N ARG A 67 -39.06 20.01 -3.47
CA ARG A 67 -39.96 20.01 -2.31
C ARG A 67 -39.38 20.67 -1.06
N ASP A 68 -38.06 20.73 -0.95
CA ASP A 68 -37.38 21.20 0.25
C ASP A 68 -37.43 22.74 0.32
N PRO A 69 -38.05 23.31 1.37
CA PRO A 69 -38.17 24.75 1.54
C PRO A 69 -36.83 25.47 1.73
N ALA A 70 -35.72 24.74 1.94
CA ALA A 70 -34.39 25.31 1.98
C ALA A 70 -33.92 25.88 0.63
N TYR A 71 -34.49 25.43 -0.49
CA TYR A 71 -34.16 25.92 -1.84
C TYR A 71 -35.18 26.94 -2.33
N ASP A 72 -34.70 28.07 -2.82
CA ASP A 72 -35.56 29.16 -3.23
C ASP A 72 -35.99 29.05 -4.72
N GLN A 73 -36.72 30.05 -5.22
CA GLN A 73 -37.13 30.09 -6.63
C GLN A 73 -35.93 30.22 -7.59
N LYS A 74 -34.83 30.84 -7.16
CA LYS A 74 -33.62 31.00 -7.96
C LYS A 74 -32.88 29.68 -8.09
N ASP A 75 -32.78 28.91 -7.01
CA ASP A 75 -32.20 27.55 -7.01
C ASP A 75 -33.00 26.62 -7.91
N ASN A 76 -34.34 26.64 -7.79
CA ASN A 76 -35.24 25.88 -8.64
C ASN A 76 -35.09 26.26 -10.12
N LYS A 77 -35.00 27.56 -10.42
CA LYS A 77 -34.74 28.04 -11.78
C LYS A 77 -33.39 27.53 -12.29
N GLN A 78 -32.34 27.61 -11.48
CA GLN A 78 -31.01 27.14 -11.84
C GLN A 78 -31.00 25.64 -12.13
N MET A 79 -31.66 24.81 -11.32
CA MET A 79 -31.79 23.38 -11.61
C MET A 79 -32.59 23.11 -12.90
N LYS A 80 -33.68 23.86 -13.16
CA LYS A 80 -34.43 23.75 -14.41
C LYS A 80 -33.58 24.15 -15.61
N ASP A 81 -32.76 25.19 -15.50
CA ASP A 81 -31.83 25.59 -16.56
C ASP A 81 -30.79 24.47 -16.84
N ILE A 82 -30.31 23.80 -15.79
CA ILE A 82 -29.42 22.62 -15.90
C ILE A 82 -30.15 21.46 -16.60
N ILE A 83 -31.39 21.15 -16.23
CA ILE A 83 -32.16 20.07 -16.87
C ILE A 83 -32.42 20.41 -18.34
N THR A 84 -32.92 21.62 -18.61
CA THR A 84 -33.29 22.09 -19.95
C THR A 84 -32.12 22.06 -20.91
N ALA A 85 -30.91 22.42 -20.46
CA ALA A 85 -29.70 22.36 -21.28
C ALA A 85 -29.32 20.94 -21.75
N ASN A 86 -29.96 19.90 -21.19
CA ASN A 86 -29.60 18.49 -21.39
C ASN A 86 -30.78 17.61 -21.81
N LEU A 87 -31.96 18.20 -22.01
CA LEU A 87 -33.08 17.52 -22.63
C LEU A 87 -32.74 17.16 -24.09
N ALA A 88 -33.29 16.04 -24.57
CA ALA A 88 -33.07 15.63 -25.95
C ALA A 88 -33.68 16.67 -26.93
N PRO A 89 -33.16 16.79 -28.17
CA PRO A 89 -33.71 17.71 -29.15
C PRO A 89 -35.23 17.52 -29.31
N GLY A 90 -35.99 18.61 -29.13
CA GLY A 90 -37.46 18.59 -29.20
C GLY A 90 -38.17 18.22 -27.90
N GLN A 91 -37.43 18.02 -26.80
CA GLN A 91 -38.00 17.96 -25.46
C GLN A 91 -37.84 19.30 -24.74
N GLU A 92 -38.88 19.71 -24.03
CA GLU A 92 -38.92 20.91 -23.21
C GLU A 92 -39.46 20.57 -21.81
N MET A 93 -39.26 21.48 -20.85
CA MET A 93 -39.69 21.27 -19.46
C MET A 93 -41.22 21.25 -19.31
N ASP A 94 -41.95 21.89 -20.22
CA ASP A 94 -43.42 21.90 -20.25
C ASP A 94 -44.03 20.49 -20.40
N MET A 95 -43.33 19.59 -21.10
CA MET A 95 -43.68 18.17 -21.23
C MET A 95 -43.70 17.44 -19.89
N TYR A 96 -43.00 17.99 -18.90
CA TYR A 96 -42.93 17.51 -17.53
C TYR A 96 -43.72 18.43 -16.59
N GLY A 97 -44.71 19.17 -17.09
CA GLY A 97 -45.48 20.11 -16.28
C GLY A 97 -44.64 21.22 -15.67
N ASP A 98 -43.50 21.53 -16.29
CA ASP A 98 -42.52 22.51 -15.82
C ASP A 98 -41.99 22.21 -14.40
N SER A 99 -41.97 20.92 -14.01
CA SER A 99 -41.59 20.44 -12.67
C SER A 99 -40.38 19.51 -12.71
N ILE A 100 -39.44 19.76 -11.79
CA ILE A 100 -38.24 18.94 -11.60
C ILE A 100 -38.61 17.54 -11.08
N GLU A 101 -39.56 17.46 -10.15
CA GLU A 101 -40.13 16.23 -9.62
C GLU A 101 -40.75 15.39 -10.76
N GLN A 102 -41.56 16.01 -11.61
CA GLN A 102 -42.19 15.31 -12.73
C GLN A 102 -41.14 14.80 -13.73
N TYR A 103 -40.10 15.58 -14.01
CA TYR A 103 -38.94 15.14 -14.79
C TYR A 103 -38.26 13.92 -14.15
N ALA A 104 -37.98 13.98 -12.85
CA ALA A 104 -37.33 12.89 -12.12
C ALA A 104 -38.14 11.59 -12.15
N ILE A 105 -39.47 11.67 -11.92
CA ILE A 105 -40.37 10.51 -11.92
C ILE A 105 -40.50 9.88 -13.31
N HIS A 106 -40.69 10.70 -14.34
CA HIS A 106 -41.05 10.21 -15.68
C HIS A 106 -39.85 9.90 -16.56
N TYR A 107 -38.69 10.51 -16.27
CA TYR A 107 -37.49 10.35 -17.09
C TYR A 107 -36.36 9.63 -16.35
N VAL A 108 -35.95 10.14 -15.18
CA VAL A 108 -34.76 9.63 -14.47
C VAL A 108 -35.03 8.26 -13.83
N ALA A 109 -36.17 8.10 -13.17
CA ALA A 109 -36.52 6.84 -12.49
C ALA A 109 -36.78 5.67 -13.46
N LYS A 110 -37.09 5.96 -14.73
CA LYS A 110 -37.41 4.93 -15.73
C LYS A 110 -36.15 4.20 -16.19
N ASP A 111 -36.10 2.90 -15.92
CA ASP A 111 -34.96 2.04 -16.29
C ASP A 111 -34.74 2.04 -17.82
N GLY A 112 -33.48 2.10 -18.23
CA GLY A 112 -33.09 2.12 -19.65
C GLY A 112 -33.17 3.48 -20.36
N ASN A 113 -33.72 4.53 -19.73
CA ASN A 113 -33.62 5.89 -20.30
C ASN A 113 -32.17 6.38 -20.22
N PHE A 114 -31.65 6.91 -21.34
CA PHE A 114 -30.35 7.59 -21.35
C PHE A 114 -30.47 8.91 -20.59
N VAL A 115 -29.69 9.00 -19.53
CA VAL A 115 -29.59 10.18 -18.66
C VAL A 115 -28.24 10.86 -18.87
N GLY A 116 -28.04 12.05 -18.31
CA GLY A 116 -26.85 12.83 -18.59
C GLY A 116 -26.43 13.77 -17.46
N ILE A 117 -26.30 15.04 -17.80
CA ILE A 117 -25.65 16.05 -16.97
C ILE A 117 -26.50 16.45 -15.75
N ALA A 118 -27.83 16.47 -15.86
CA ALA A 118 -28.71 16.78 -14.74
C ALA A 118 -28.53 15.79 -13.58
N GLU A 119 -28.35 14.50 -13.90
CA GLU A 119 -28.12 13.46 -12.90
C GLU A 119 -26.72 13.56 -12.27
N CYS A 120 -25.74 14.14 -12.97
CA CYS A 120 -24.44 14.47 -12.36
C CYS A 120 -24.59 15.51 -11.25
N GLN A 121 -25.41 16.55 -11.47
CA GLN A 121 -25.71 17.55 -10.44
C GLN A 121 -26.48 16.93 -9.27
N ALA A 122 -27.51 16.12 -9.56
CA ALA A 122 -28.28 15.43 -8.52
C ALA A 122 -27.39 14.52 -7.66
N LEU A 123 -26.50 13.74 -8.27
CA LEU A 123 -25.59 12.86 -7.54
C LEU A 123 -24.50 13.64 -6.78
N ALA A 124 -24.07 14.82 -7.28
CA ALA A 124 -23.17 15.69 -6.53
C ALA A 124 -23.81 16.15 -5.21
N MET A 125 -25.09 16.52 -5.25
CA MET A 125 -25.87 16.89 -4.07
C MET A 125 -26.08 15.69 -3.14
N HIS A 126 -26.51 14.55 -3.69
CA HIS A 126 -26.79 13.33 -2.92
C HIS A 126 -25.58 12.87 -2.08
N PHE A 127 -24.40 12.86 -2.69
CA PHE A 127 -23.17 12.46 -2.00
C PHE A 127 -22.48 13.59 -1.24
N ASN A 128 -23.01 14.81 -1.32
CA ASN A 128 -22.33 16.03 -0.87
C ASN A 128 -20.87 16.07 -1.35
N ARG A 129 -20.65 15.73 -2.63
CA ARG A 129 -19.33 15.53 -3.22
C ARG A 129 -19.27 16.09 -4.64
N ASN A 130 -18.15 16.70 -5.00
CA ASN A 130 -17.95 17.21 -6.35
C ASN A 130 -18.01 16.09 -7.39
N VAL A 131 -18.69 16.34 -8.52
CA VAL A 131 -18.69 15.43 -9.68
C VAL A 131 -18.01 16.14 -10.85
N ALA A 132 -16.91 15.58 -11.37
CA ALA A 132 -16.21 16.10 -12.52
C ALA A 132 -16.55 15.27 -13.77
N LEU A 133 -17.28 15.87 -14.70
CA LEU A 133 -17.60 15.28 -15.99
C LEU A 133 -16.62 15.74 -17.06
N ILE A 134 -15.82 14.81 -17.57
CA ILE A 134 -14.91 15.04 -18.69
C ILE A 134 -15.68 14.85 -19.98
N SER A 135 -15.58 15.79 -20.93
CA SER A 135 -16.01 15.57 -22.31
C SER A 135 -14.79 15.40 -23.22
N ARG A 136 -14.67 14.19 -23.78
CA ARG A 136 -13.55 13.80 -24.65
C ARG A 136 -13.51 14.63 -25.95
N ILE A 137 -14.66 15.01 -26.50
CA ILE A 137 -14.73 15.79 -27.74
C ILE A 137 -14.21 17.22 -27.53
N ASN A 138 -14.58 17.83 -26.41
CA ASN A 138 -14.34 19.25 -26.18
C ASN A 138 -13.06 19.53 -25.37
N ASN A 139 -12.40 18.48 -24.83
CA ASN A 139 -11.23 18.60 -23.96
C ASN A 139 -11.44 19.57 -22.78
N TRP A 140 -12.64 19.53 -22.21
CA TRP A 140 -13.01 20.30 -21.03
C TRP A 140 -13.57 19.38 -19.93
N VAL A 141 -13.55 19.88 -18.70
CA VAL A 141 -14.13 19.24 -17.53
C VAL A 141 -15.12 20.21 -16.91
N ILE A 142 -16.35 19.76 -16.73
CA ILE A 142 -17.37 20.49 -15.97
C ILE A 142 -17.45 19.84 -14.61
N VAL A 143 -17.32 20.63 -13.55
CA VAL A 143 -17.44 20.17 -12.17
C VAL A 143 -18.76 20.68 -11.62
N TYR A 144 -19.60 19.75 -11.19
CA TYR A 144 -20.84 19.99 -10.47
C TYR A 144 -20.54 19.94 -8.98
N HIS A 145 -20.70 21.08 -8.32
CA HIS A 145 -20.55 21.19 -6.88
C HIS A 145 -21.90 20.90 -6.18
N PRO A 146 -21.90 20.41 -4.92
CA PRO A 146 -23.14 20.13 -4.18
C PRO A 146 -24.04 21.35 -3.97
N ASP A 147 -23.49 22.56 -4.02
CA ASP A 147 -24.18 23.83 -3.84
C ASP A 147 -24.75 24.42 -5.15
N LEU A 148 -25.03 23.57 -6.15
CA LEU A 148 -25.48 23.92 -7.51
C LEU A 148 -24.46 24.70 -8.37
N LYS A 149 -23.31 25.09 -7.83
CA LYS A 149 -22.29 25.78 -8.61
C LYS A 149 -21.68 24.84 -9.66
N GLN A 150 -21.45 25.37 -10.85
CA GLN A 150 -20.71 24.67 -11.90
C GLN A 150 -19.42 25.41 -12.24
N THR A 151 -18.30 24.69 -12.29
CA THR A 151 -17.02 25.24 -12.75
C THR A 151 -16.53 24.51 -13.99
N VAL A 152 -16.03 25.26 -14.97
CA VAL A 152 -15.60 24.71 -16.26
C VAL A 152 -14.09 24.91 -16.42
N HIS A 153 -13.37 23.80 -16.55
CA HIS A 153 -11.94 23.76 -16.81
C HIS A 153 -11.69 23.36 -18.26
N LYS A 154 -11.19 24.30 -19.08
CA LYS A 154 -10.86 24.06 -20.49
C LYS A 154 -9.43 23.54 -20.64
N ASN A 155 -9.13 22.92 -21.77
CA ASN A 155 -7.79 22.44 -22.13
C ASN A 155 -7.24 21.33 -21.22
N ILE A 156 -8.10 20.36 -20.88
CA ILE A 156 -7.74 19.15 -20.12
C ILE A 156 -7.78 17.95 -21.09
N PRO A 157 -6.73 17.74 -21.91
CA PRO A 157 -6.62 16.56 -22.76
C PRO A 157 -6.36 15.30 -21.92
N ARG A 158 -6.42 14.13 -22.56
CA ARG A 158 -6.34 12.81 -21.90
C ARG A 158 -5.13 12.66 -20.97
N GLU A 159 -3.98 13.16 -21.38
CA GLU A 159 -2.73 13.12 -20.63
C GLU A 159 -2.77 13.95 -19.34
N LYS A 160 -3.71 14.90 -19.21
CA LYS A 160 -3.88 15.76 -18.04
C LYS A 160 -5.02 15.32 -17.12
N TYR A 161 -5.68 14.19 -17.36
CA TYR A 161 -6.80 13.75 -16.53
C TYR A 161 -6.44 13.59 -15.04
N ALA A 162 -5.19 13.23 -14.72
CA ALA A 162 -4.72 13.19 -13.33
C ALA A 162 -4.75 14.55 -12.63
N GLU A 163 -4.62 15.66 -13.38
CA GLU A 163 -4.63 17.01 -12.82
C GLU A 163 -6.01 17.41 -12.28
N ILE A 164 -7.09 16.71 -12.66
CA ILE A 164 -8.46 16.98 -12.17
C ILE A 164 -8.53 16.94 -10.64
N TRP A 165 -7.82 16.01 -10.01
CA TRP A 165 -7.72 15.91 -8.55
C TRP A 165 -6.88 17.00 -7.87
N LYS A 166 -6.20 17.85 -8.65
CA LYS A 166 -5.55 19.09 -8.18
C LYS A 166 -6.46 20.31 -8.33
N LEU A 167 -7.42 20.25 -9.26
CA LEU A 167 -8.34 21.34 -9.54
C LEU A 167 -9.47 21.40 -8.51
N VAL A 168 -9.91 20.24 -8.05
CA VAL A 168 -11.08 20.10 -7.18
C VAL A 168 -10.81 19.03 -6.14
N GLU A 169 -11.25 19.28 -4.92
CA GLU A 169 -11.14 18.33 -3.83
C GLU A 169 -12.09 17.14 -4.05
N ASN A 170 -11.54 15.94 -3.96
CA ASN A 170 -12.27 14.67 -3.96
C ASN A 170 -13.33 14.46 -5.06
N PRO A 171 -13.10 14.74 -6.35
CA PRO A 171 -14.15 14.57 -7.34
C PRO A 171 -14.46 13.08 -7.60
N ILE A 172 -15.75 12.78 -7.83
CA ILE A 172 -16.15 11.59 -8.61
C ILE A 172 -15.94 11.97 -10.08
N VAL A 173 -15.12 11.22 -10.81
CA VAL A 173 -14.76 11.59 -12.18
C VAL A 173 -15.40 10.63 -13.19
N ILE A 174 -16.18 11.21 -14.10
CA ILE A 174 -16.90 10.47 -15.15
C ILE A 174 -16.41 10.97 -16.50
N LEU A 175 -16.22 10.06 -17.45
CA LEU A 175 -15.81 10.37 -18.82
C LEU A 175 -16.95 10.15 -19.78
N HIS A 176 -17.41 11.23 -20.40
CA HIS A 176 -18.25 11.18 -21.58
C HIS A 176 -17.37 11.01 -22.83
N ASP A 177 -17.58 9.92 -23.56
CA ASP A 177 -16.72 9.54 -24.69
C ASP A 177 -16.95 10.37 -25.96
N GLY A 178 -18.06 11.12 -26.01
CA GLY A 178 -18.46 11.92 -27.15
C GLY A 178 -19.78 11.53 -27.81
N PHE A 179 -20.35 10.38 -27.44
CA PHE A 179 -21.64 9.92 -27.97
C PHE A 179 -22.71 9.91 -26.88
N ILE A 180 -23.25 8.73 -26.56
CA ILE A 180 -24.24 8.50 -25.50
C ILE A 180 -23.63 7.70 -24.34
N HIS A 181 -22.30 7.49 -24.35
CA HIS A 181 -21.62 6.53 -23.48
C HIS A 181 -20.73 7.23 -22.45
N PHE A 182 -20.95 6.84 -21.19
CA PHE A 182 -20.16 7.27 -20.05
C PHE A 182 -19.26 6.14 -19.57
N ASN A 183 -18.09 6.48 -19.04
CA ASN A 183 -17.13 5.54 -18.48
C ASN A 183 -16.59 6.07 -17.14
N SER A 184 -16.15 5.17 -16.26
CA SER A 184 -15.56 5.58 -14.98
C SER A 184 -14.11 6.03 -15.15
N VAL A 185 -13.71 7.01 -14.35
CA VAL A 185 -12.33 7.48 -14.30
C VAL A 185 -11.88 7.54 -12.85
N GLN A 186 -10.82 6.80 -12.54
CA GLN A 186 -10.31 6.64 -11.19
C GLN A 186 -8.85 7.05 -11.16
N LEU A 187 -8.44 7.86 -10.18
CA LEU A 187 -7.03 8.13 -9.97
C LEU A 187 -6.40 6.92 -9.31
N GLN A 188 -5.47 6.28 -10.02
CA GLN A 188 -4.55 5.31 -9.47
C GLN A 188 -3.32 6.06 -8.94
N LEU A 189 -3.41 6.56 -7.71
CA LEU A 189 -2.19 6.77 -6.95
C LEU A 189 -1.76 5.39 -6.49
N ASP A 190 -0.65 4.87 -7.01
CA ASP A 190 0.02 3.77 -6.34
C ASP A 190 0.51 4.35 -5.00
N GLU A 191 -0.18 4.01 -3.90
CA GLU A 191 0.44 4.16 -2.59
C GLU A 191 1.66 3.24 -2.61
N GLU A 192 2.84 3.85 -2.69
CA GLU A 192 4.08 3.09 -2.70
C GLU A 192 4.13 2.25 -1.42
N VAL A 193 4.24 0.92 -1.60
CA VAL A 193 4.26 -0.02 -0.49
C VAL A 193 5.51 0.26 0.35
N ARG A 194 5.26 0.83 1.53
CA ARG A 194 6.30 1.20 2.48
C ARG A 194 6.48 0.12 3.54
N PHE A 195 7.68 0.10 4.12
CA PHE A 195 8.08 -0.81 5.17
C PHE A 195 8.72 -0.02 6.31
N THR A 196 8.68 -0.60 7.50
CA THR A 196 9.37 -0.11 8.68
C THR A 196 10.26 -1.23 9.24
N CYS A 197 11.18 -0.88 10.13
CA CYS A 197 11.94 -1.86 10.90
C CYS A 197 12.28 -1.30 12.28
N GLU A 198 12.56 -2.18 13.23
CA GLU A 198 12.84 -1.78 14.62
C GLU A 198 14.10 -0.93 14.75
N LEU A 199 15.09 -1.15 13.87
CA LEU A 199 16.35 -0.40 13.87
C LEU A 199 16.14 1.11 13.64
N LEU A 200 15.20 1.46 12.77
CA LEU A 200 14.95 2.84 12.32
C LEU A 200 13.70 3.47 12.98
N GLY A 201 12.93 2.67 13.72
CA GLY A 201 11.68 3.07 14.36
C GLY A 201 10.45 2.86 13.47
N ALA A 202 9.28 2.80 14.12
CA ALA A 202 7.99 2.58 13.44
C ALA A 202 7.52 3.80 12.63
N GLU A 203 8.01 5.00 12.97
CA GLU A 203 7.62 6.26 12.31
C GLU A 203 8.26 6.43 10.92
N LEU A 204 9.42 5.80 10.68
CA LEU A 204 10.12 5.92 9.39
C LEU A 204 9.68 4.82 8.43
N ALA A 205 8.63 5.09 7.66
CA ALA A 205 8.12 4.20 6.63
C ALA A 205 8.67 4.58 5.24
N LEU A 206 9.47 3.69 4.64
CA LEU A 206 10.12 3.92 3.34
C LEU A 206 9.87 2.76 2.36
N PRO A 207 9.95 3.00 1.04
CA PRO A 207 9.95 1.93 0.05
C PRO A 207 11.07 0.93 0.34
N LYS A 208 10.85 -0.35 0.02
CA LYS A 208 11.73 -1.46 0.44
C LYS A 208 13.21 -1.21 0.14
N LYS A 209 13.53 -0.69 -1.06
CA LYS A 209 14.91 -0.39 -1.47
C LYS A 209 15.52 0.72 -0.62
N GLU A 210 14.83 1.85 -0.50
CA GLU A 210 15.28 2.99 0.28
C GLU A 210 15.43 2.65 1.77
N LEU A 211 14.56 1.80 2.31
CA LEU A 211 14.69 1.31 3.67
C LEU A 211 15.97 0.47 3.86
N TYR A 212 16.30 -0.41 2.90
CA TYR A 212 17.56 -1.14 2.94
C TYR A 212 18.77 -0.21 2.83
N ASP A 213 18.72 0.80 1.96
CA ASP A 213 19.80 1.79 1.84
C ASP A 213 19.99 2.57 3.16
N ALA A 214 18.89 2.94 3.83
CA ALA A 214 18.91 3.60 5.14
C ALA A 214 19.46 2.69 6.26
N ILE A 215 19.03 1.42 6.30
CA ILE A 215 19.56 0.40 7.22
C ILE A 215 21.07 0.25 7.04
N GLU A 216 21.52 0.06 5.79
CA GLU A 216 22.93 -0.12 5.47
C GLU A 216 23.77 1.07 5.94
N LYS A 217 23.30 2.28 5.65
CA LYS A 217 23.97 3.52 6.06
C LYS A 217 24.11 3.60 7.59
N VAL A 218 23.03 3.39 8.34
CA VAL A 218 23.04 3.47 9.81
C VAL A 218 23.98 2.43 10.41
N LEU A 219 23.99 1.20 9.89
CA LEU A 219 24.88 0.15 10.39
C LEU A 219 26.36 0.47 10.14
N TYR A 220 26.72 0.98 8.95
CA TYR A 220 28.10 1.41 8.69
C TYR A 220 28.50 2.64 9.49
N GLU A 221 27.59 3.59 9.73
CA GLU A 221 27.85 4.74 10.60
C GLU A 221 28.15 4.30 12.03
N ARG A 222 27.38 3.34 12.59
CA ARG A 222 27.65 2.73 13.89
C ARG A 222 29.02 2.07 13.94
N ILE A 223 29.40 1.33 12.89
CA ILE A 223 30.73 0.70 12.81
C ILE A 223 31.84 1.76 12.73
N LYS A 224 31.64 2.87 12.01
CA LYS A 224 32.66 3.91 11.84
C LYS A 224 32.90 4.74 13.10
N GLN A 225 31.86 4.99 13.88
CA GLN A 225 31.95 5.80 15.09
C GLN A 225 32.91 5.17 16.12
N ASN A 226 33.10 3.84 16.10
CA ASN A 226 34.18 3.10 16.81
C ASN A 226 34.33 3.34 18.32
N ASP A 227 33.42 4.09 18.97
CA ASP A 227 33.49 4.38 20.40
C ASP A 227 33.13 3.17 21.27
N ASP A 228 32.42 2.19 20.71
CA ASP A 228 32.00 0.97 21.39
C ASP A 228 32.17 -0.27 20.50
N VAL A 229 33.11 -1.15 20.89
CA VAL A 229 33.41 -2.40 20.18
C VAL A 229 32.18 -3.31 20.09
N GLN A 230 31.32 -3.33 21.09
CA GLN A 230 30.10 -4.17 21.09
C GLN A 230 29.07 -3.65 20.08
N GLN A 231 28.97 -2.33 19.89
CA GLN A 231 28.09 -1.77 18.86
C GLN A 231 28.59 -2.06 17.46
N SER A 232 29.90 -1.92 17.22
CA SER A 232 30.51 -2.29 15.93
C SER A 232 30.34 -3.78 15.63
N LEU A 233 30.53 -4.64 16.65
CA LEU A 233 30.30 -6.08 16.53
C LEU A 233 28.84 -6.39 16.17
N SER A 234 27.88 -5.88 16.96
CA SER A 234 26.46 -6.07 16.73
C SER A 234 26.04 -5.61 15.33
N ALA A 235 26.44 -4.39 14.93
CA ALA A 235 26.10 -3.84 13.62
C ALA A 235 26.70 -4.65 12.45
N SER A 236 27.93 -5.15 12.59
CA SER A 236 28.56 -6.00 11.57
C SER A 236 27.85 -7.35 11.40
N ILE A 237 27.41 -7.98 12.50
CA ILE A 237 26.62 -9.20 12.49
C ILE A 237 25.26 -8.95 11.85
N THR A 238 24.61 -7.83 12.18
CA THR A 238 23.34 -7.44 11.55
C THR A 238 23.49 -7.22 10.04
N LEU A 239 24.56 -6.58 9.57
CA LEU A 239 24.87 -6.45 8.14
C LEU A 239 25.02 -7.81 7.46
N PHE A 240 25.76 -8.72 8.11
CA PHE A 240 26.04 -10.08 7.63
C PHE A 240 24.76 -10.86 7.35
N HIS A 241 23.82 -10.86 8.30
CA HIS A 241 22.57 -11.60 8.15
C HIS A 241 21.55 -10.89 7.26
N THR A 242 21.47 -9.56 7.31
CA THR A 242 20.42 -8.79 6.62
C THR A 242 20.66 -8.72 5.11
N PHE A 243 21.90 -8.49 4.66
CA PHE A 243 22.18 -8.23 3.24
C PHE A 243 22.65 -9.47 2.45
N CYS A 244 23.02 -10.56 3.13
CA CYS A 244 23.36 -11.81 2.48
C CYS A 244 22.12 -12.70 2.30
N LEU A 245 21.31 -12.40 1.27
CA LEU A 245 20.05 -13.11 0.99
C LEU A 245 20.27 -14.57 0.53
N ASN A 246 21.44 -14.89 -0.05
CA ASN A 246 21.75 -16.25 -0.48
C ASN A 246 22.25 -17.08 0.72
N TYR A 247 21.42 -18.04 1.14
CA TYR A 247 21.70 -18.92 2.28
C TYR A 247 23.03 -19.68 2.14
N GLU A 248 23.31 -20.28 0.99
CA GLU A 248 24.54 -21.05 0.77
C GLU A 248 25.79 -20.17 0.82
N LYS A 249 25.74 -18.96 0.25
CA LYS A 249 26.84 -18.00 0.34
C LYS A 249 27.06 -17.56 1.79
N ARG A 250 25.99 -17.25 2.52
CA ARG A 250 26.05 -16.85 3.93
C ARG A 250 26.65 -17.97 4.78
N LYS A 251 26.18 -19.21 4.58
CA LYS A 251 26.68 -20.40 5.27
C LYS A 251 28.16 -20.65 4.98
N ALA A 252 28.57 -20.60 3.72
CA ALA A 252 29.97 -20.79 3.32
C ALA A 252 30.90 -19.72 3.92
N ALA A 253 30.44 -18.47 4.00
CA ALA A 253 31.15 -17.39 4.69
C ALA A 253 31.26 -17.66 6.19
N LEU A 254 30.14 -18.03 6.83
CA LEU A 254 30.05 -18.34 8.26
C LEU A 254 31.01 -19.48 8.64
N GLU A 255 31.03 -20.57 7.88
CA GLU A 255 31.94 -21.69 8.10
C GLU A 255 33.41 -21.28 7.96
N THR A 256 33.73 -20.41 7.01
CA THR A 256 35.10 -19.94 6.76
C THR A 256 35.56 -19.01 7.87
N ILE A 257 34.74 -18.02 8.25
CA ILE A 257 35.01 -17.11 9.36
C ILE A 257 35.12 -17.89 10.67
N GLY A 258 34.21 -18.84 10.92
CA GLY A 258 34.25 -19.70 12.09
C GLY A 258 35.54 -20.51 12.19
N LYS A 259 36.12 -20.97 11.07
CA LYS A 259 37.45 -21.60 11.07
C LYS A 259 38.55 -20.62 11.47
N TYR A 260 38.54 -19.40 10.96
CA TYR A 260 39.52 -18.39 11.34
C TYR A 260 39.45 -18.08 12.85
N VAL A 261 38.25 -17.86 13.38
CA VAL A 261 38.05 -17.54 14.80
C VAL A 261 38.39 -18.72 15.71
N ARG A 262 38.00 -19.95 15.36
CA ARG A 262 38.35 -21.14 16.16
C ARG A 262 39.85 -21.39 16.20
N ASN A 263 40.56 -21.24 15.08
CA ASN A 263 42.02 -21.36 15.04
C ASN A 263 42.70 -20.33 15.95
N LEU A 264 42.19 -19.10 16.01
CA LEU A 264 42.68 -18.06 16.94
C LEU A 264 42.42 -18.42 18.40
N ILE A 265 41.25 -18.99 18.72
CA ILE A 265 40.92 -19.40 20.09
C ILE A 265 41.82 -20.55 20.55
N GLU A 266 42.08 -21.53 19.66
CA GLU A 266 42.91 -22.70 19.95
C GLU A 266 44.41 -22.36 20.06
N GLN A 267 44.91 -21.47 19.19
CA GLN A 267 46.33 -21.08 19.13
C GLN A 267 46.49 -19.54 18.98
N PRO A 268 46.24 -18.76 20.05
CA PRO A 268 46.15 -17.29 19.99
C PRO A 268 47.48 -16.57 19.73
N ASN A 269 48.62 -17.23 19.96
CA ASN A 269 49.96 -16.66 19.76
C ASN A 269 50.60 -17.09 18.43
N GLU A 270 49.91 -17.91 17.62
CA GLU A 270 50.43 -18.46 16.39
C GLU A 270 50.30 -17.45 15.23
N ASP A 271 51.43 -16.94 14.72
CA ASP A 271 51.47 -15.83 13.74
C ASP A 271 50.66 -16.10 12.46
N LYS A 272 50.61 -17.35 11.99
CA LYS A 272 49.85 -17.71 10.78
C LYS A 272 48.33 -17.53 10.93
N PHE A 273 47.80 -17.57 12.16
CA PHE A 273 46.37 -17.39 12.44
C PHE A 273 46.00 -15.93 12.70
N LEU A 274 46.98 -15.11 13.10
CA LEU A 274 46.85 -13.66 13.26
C LEU A 274 46.82 -12.91 11.93
N ARG A 275 46.98 -13.61 10.79
CA ARG A 275 47.02 -13.01 9.45
C ARG A 275 46.09 -13.74 8.48
N ILE A 276 45.24 -12.99 7.79
CA ILE A 276 44.37 -13.51 6.72
C ILE A 276 44.74 -12.78 5.42
N ARG A 277 45.23 -13.54 4.44
CA ARG A 277 45.54 -13.02 3.09
C ARG A 277 44.26 -12.75 2.32
N MET A 278 44.02 -11.50 1.92
CA MET A 278 42.75 -11.13 1.26
C MET A 278 42.66 -11.63 -0.19
N GLY A 279 43.79 -11.86 -0.86
CA GLY A 279 43.84 -12.51 -2.18
C GLY A 279 43.77 -14.04 -2.15
N ASN A 280 43.56 -14.65 -0.98
CA ASN A 280 43.30 -16.08 -0.90
C ASN A 280 41.96 -16.41 -1.57
N LYS A 281 41.93 -17.39 -2.49
CA LYS A 281 40.72 -17.77 -3.22
C LYS A 281 39.52 -18.06 -2.32
N VAL A 282 39.72 -18.75 -1.20
CA VAL A 282 38.63 -19.07 -0.26
C VAL A 282 38.09 -17.78 0.38
N PHE A 283 38.97 -16.86 0.77
CA PHE A 283 38.56 -15.57 1.33
C PHE A 283 37.83 -14.72 0.28
N GLU A 284 38.39 -14.61 -0.92
CA GLU A 284 37.84 -13.79 -2.01
C GLU A 284 36.48 -14.28 -2.50
N GLU A 285 36.28 -15.60 -2.58
CA GLU A 285 35.03 -16.18 -3.06
C GLU A 285 33.97 -16.29 -1.96
N LYS A 286 34.35 -16.60 -0.72
CA LYS A 286 33.39 -16.92 0.35
C LYS A 286 33.16 -15.76 1.32
N VAL A 287 34.21 -15.04 1.70
CA VAL A 287 34.14 -14.04 2.78
C VAL A 287 33.93 -12.64 2.20
N ARG A 288 34.77 -12.23 1.25
CA ARG A 288 34.77 -10.88 0.66
C ARG A 288 33.43 -10.43 0.06
N PRO A 289 32.62 -11.28 -0.60
CA PRO A 289 31.36 -10.84 -1.20
C PRO A 289 30.23 -10.63 -0.18
N VAL A 290 30.41 -11.02 1.07
CA VAL A 290 29.40 -10.94 2.11
C VAL A 290 29.58 -9.65 2.91
N LYS A 291 28.62 -8.72 2.80
CA LYS A 291 28.60 -7.48 3.58
C LYS A 291 28.62 -7.81 5.08
N GLY A 292 29.34 -7.04 5.89
CA GLY A 292 29.46 -7.28 7.33
C GLY A 292 30.56 -8.29 7.70
N ALA A 293 31.06 -9.11 6.77
CA ALA A 293 32.07 -10.13 7.07
C ALA A 293 33.44 -9.52 7.41
N ILE A 294 33.89 -8.53 6.63
CA ILE A 294 35.17 -7.84 6.88
C ILE A 294 35.03 -6.93 8.10
N GLU A 295 33.87 -6.28 8.25
CA GLU A 295 33.54 -5.43 9.39
C GLU A 295 33.52 -6.24 10.69
N PHE A 296 32.99 -7.47 10.67
CA PHE A 296 33.03 -8.40 11.80
C PHE A 296 34.46 -8.77 12.17
N LEU A 297 35.29 -9.14 11.19
CA LEU A 297 36.71 -9.41 11.42
C LEU A 297 37.40 -8.17 12.02
N GLY A 298 37.04 -6.97 11.55
CA GLY A 298 37.47 -5.70 12.12
C GLY A 298 37.07 -5.52 13.58
N ALA A 299 35.81 -5.78 13.91
CA ALA A 299 35.26 -5.64 15.25
C ALA A 299 35.93 -6.58 16.26
N ILE A 300 36.28 -7.80 15.85
CA ILE A 300 37.00 -8.76 16.72
C ILE A 300 38.51 -8.51 16.83
N GLY A 301 39.05 -7.52 16.09
CA GLY A 301 40.43 -7.05 16.27
C GLY A 301 41.36 -7.14 15.05
N PHE A 302 40.89 -7.63 13.90
CA PHE A 302 41.69 -7.55 12.67
C PHE A 302 41.75 -6.11 12.14
N ARG A 303 42.86 -5.75 11.49
CA ARG A 303 43.04 -4.46 10.81
C ARG A 303 43.61 -4.70 9.42
N MET A 304 43.11 -3.95 8.44
CA MET A 304 43.61 -4.03 7.07
C MET A 304 45.01 -3.42 6.98
N GLN A 305 45.95 -4.15 6.40
CA GLN A 305 47.30 -3.69 6.09
C GLN A 305 47.55 -3.85 4.58
N LYS A 306 47.98 -2.77 3.93
CA LYS A 306 48.27 -2.75 2.48
C LYS A 306 49.57 -3.46 2.11
N SER A 307 50.46 -3.65 3.08
CA SER A 307 51.74 -4.32 2.91
C SER A 307 52.13 -4.98 4.22
N VAL A 308 52.49 -6.26 4.17
CA VAL A 308 52.96 -7.01 5.35
C VAL A 308 54.41 -7.44 5.12
N PRO A 309 55.33 -7.18 6.06
CA PRO A 309 56.68 -7.74 6.01
C PRO A 309 56.58 -9.26 6.10
N THR A 310 56.98 -9.95 5.04
CA THR A 310 57.05 -11.41 5.00
C THR A 310 58.49 -11.84 5.06
N VAL A 311 58.83 -12.68 6.03
CA VAL A 311 60.15 -13.29 6.09
C VAL A 311 60.15 -14.50 5.16
N VAL A 312 60.91 -14.43 4.08
CA VAL A 312 61.14 -15.56 3.17
C VAL A 312 62.52 -16.13 3.46
N GLN A 313 62.56 -17.46 3.64
CA GLN A 313 63.82 -18.19 3.66
C GLN A 313 64.36 -18.25 2.24
N GLN A 314 65.55 -17.70 2.06
CA GLN A 314 66.27 -17.79 0.82
C GLN A 314 66.89 -19.18 0.65
N PRO A 315 67.19 -19.60 -0.59
CA PRO A 315 67.80 -20.91 -0.87
C PRO A 315 69.16 -21.13 -0.18
N ASP A 316 69.82 -20.06 0.26
CA ASP A 316 71.09 -20.07 0.98
C ASP A 316 70.94 -20.19 2.52
N GLY A 317 69.71 -20.37 3.01
CA GLY A 317 69.39 -20.45 4.44
C GLY A 317 69.30 -19.09 5.14
N THR A 318 69.51 -17.97 4.45
CA THR A 318 69.33 -16.63 5.00
C THR A 318 67.86 -16.21 4.96
N SER A 319 67.43 -15.42 5.94
CA SER A 319 66.06 -14.89 6.00
C SER A 319 66.04 -13.47 5.47
N ALA A 320 65.29 -13.21 4.39
CA ALA A 320 65.10 -11.87 3.86
C ALA A 320 63.66 -11.41 4.08
N THR A 321 63.50 -10.16 4.52
CA THR A 321 62.19 -9.53 4.64
C THR A 321 61.79 -8.97 3.29
N VAL A 322 60.82 -9.59 2.63
CA VAL A 322 60.20 -9.09 1.41
C VAL A 322 58.89 -8.40 1.78
N ILE A 323 58.75 -7.15 1.36
CA ILE A 323 57.50 -6.41 1.50
C ILE A 323 56.58 -6.85 0.37
N SER A 324 55.57 -7.67 0.71
CA SER A 324 54.51 -7.99 -0.23
C SER A 324 53.52 -6.82 -0.29
N ASN A 325 53.20 -6.34 -1.50
CA ASN A 325 52.19 -5.29 -1.74
C ASN A 325 50.75 -5.84 -1.74
N GLU A 326 50.53 -7.03 -1.19
CA GLU A 326 49.22 -7.65 -1.13
C GLU A 326 48.49 -7.29 0.17
N PRO A 327 47.16 -7.02 0.13
CA PRO A 327 46.41 -6.68 1.32
C PRO A 327 46.16 -7.90 2.24
N TYR A 328 46.37 -7.68 3.53
CA TYR A 328 46.07 -8.65 4.60
C TYR A 328 45.15 -8.03 5.65
N LEU A 329 44.37 -8.87 6.31
CA LEU A 329 43.80 -8.57 7.61
C LEU A 329 44.75 -9.13 8.67
N VAL A 330 45.24 -8.27 9.56
CA VAL A 330 46.22 -8.64 10.59
C VAL A 330 45.69 -8.28 11.96
N MET A 331 45.79 -9.21 12.91
CA MET A 331 45.50 -8.99 14.31
C MET A 331 46.82 -8.81 15.08
N THR A 332 46.85 -7.88 16.03
CA THR A 332 48.02 -7.71 16.88
C THR A 332 48.10 -8.89 17.86
N PRO A 333 49.28 -9.53 18.04
CA PRO A 333 49.43 -10.60 19.01
C PRO A 333 48.97 -10.14 20.40
N PRO A 334 48.10 -10.90 21.09
CA PRO A 334 47.68 -10.55 22.43
C PRO A 334 48.84 -10.68 23.42
N ASN A 335 48.88 -9.81 24.42
CA ASN A 335 49.71 -10.03 25.59
C ASN A 335 49.15 -11.22 26.37
N GLU A 336 50.03 -12.07 26.91
CA GLU A 336 49.71 -13.28 27.69
C GLU A 336 48.64 -13.04 28.77
N ALA A 337 48.68 -11.89 29.46
CA ALA A 337 47.69 -11.51 30.46
C ALA A 337 46.26 -11.33 29.92
N TYR A 338 46.11 -11.04 28.62
CA TYR A 338 44.84 -10.75 27.95
C TYR A 338 44.34 -11.89 27.05
N VAL A 339 45.15 -12.92 26.79
CA VAL A 339 44.80 -14.07 25.94
C VAL A 339 43.47 -14.69 26.37
N LYS A 340 43.30 -14.94 27.67
CA LYS A 340 42.07 -15.56 28.20
C LYS A 340 40.82 -14.69 27.95
N ALA A 341 40.94 -13.39 28.13
CA ALA A 341 39.84 -12.45 27.88
C ALA A 341 39.50 -12.38 26.39
N LEU A 342 40.53 -12.35 25.53
CA LEU A 342 40.36 -12.36 24.09
C LEU A 342 39.66 -13.65 23.62
N CYS A 343 40.12 -14.83 24.03
CA CYS A 343 39.49 -16.10 23.63
C CYS A 343 38.02 -16.16 24.05
N LYS A 344 37.68 -15.63 25.24
CA LYS A 344 36.29 -15.52 25.69
C LYS A 344 35.47 -14.60 24.77
N GLN A 345 35.98 -13.41 24.46
CA GLN A 345 35.31 -12.46 23.56
C GLN A 345 35.13 -13.02 22.15
N LEU A 346 36.14 -13.71 21.61
CA LEU A 346 36.07 -14.38 20.31
C LEU A 346 35.03 -15.50 20.29
N GLY A 347 34.94 -16.28 21.37
CA GLY A 347 33.91 -17.31 21.52
C GLY A 347 32.50 -16.72 21.53
N GLU A 348 32.28 -15.67 22.32
CA GLU A 348 30.99 -14.97 22.39
C GLU A 348 30.62 -14.34 21.04
N ALA A 349 31.57 -13.67 20.37
CA ALA A 349 31.36 -13.08 19.05
C ALA A 349 31.03 -14.12 17.98
N LEU A 350 31.66 -15.29 18.02
CA LEU A 350 31.37 -16.38 17.10
C LEU A 350 29.95 -16.92 17.30
N VAL A 351 29.54 -17.15 18.56
CA VAL A 351 28.18 -17.58 18.87
C VAL A 351 27.17 -16.55 18.34
N GLN A 352 27.37 -15.26 18.60
CA GLN A 352 26.48 -14.21 18.10
C GLN A 352 26.42 -14.16 16.56
N LEU A 353 27.54 -14.38 15.87
CA LEU A 353 27.57 -14.47 14.41
C LEU A 353 26.79 -15.69 13.91
N GLU A 354 26.90 -16.84 14.58
CA GLU A 354 26.21 -18.09 14.21
C GLU A 354 24.69 -18.03 14.49
N THR A 355 24.28 -17.38 15.59
CA THR A 355 22.87 -17.26 16.00
C THR A 355 22.20 -15.96 15.57
N GLY A 356 22.91 -15.08 14.86
CA GLY A 356 22.39 -13.78 14.45
C GLY A 356 21.20 -13.89 13.51
N GLU A 357 20.29 -12.92 13.58
CA GLU A 357 19.09 -12.85 12.75
C GLU A 357 19.10 -11.62 11.84
N PRO A 358 18.52 -11.71 10.63
CA PRO A 358 18.35 -10.55 9.76
C PRO A 358 17.29 -9.60 10.29
N ILE A 359 17.41 -8.31 9.96
CA ILE A 359 16.37 -7.33 10.26
C ILE A 359 15.07 -7.73 9.56
N GLN A 360 14.01 -7.88 10.36
CA GLN A 360 12.66 -8.14 9.86
C GLN A 360 12.01 -6.83 9.41
N LEU A 361 11.64 -6.77 8.13
CA LEU A 361 10.85 -5.65 7.61
C LEU A 361 9.37 -5.88 7.90
N LYS A 362 8.72 -4.88 8.49
CA LYS A 362 7.28 -4.87 8.74
C LYS A 362 6.59 -4.04 7.67
N LEU A 363 5.48 -4.54 7.14
CA LEU A 363 4.68 -3.78 6.17
C LEU A 363 4.08 -2.57 6.90
N PHE A 364 4.29 -1.37 6.35
CA PHE A 364 3.62 -0.18 6.86
C PHE A 364 2.17 -0.20 6.36
N ARG A 365 1.22 -0.33 7.29
CA ARG A 365 -0.20 -0.53 6.94
C ARG A 365 -0.87 0.75 6.44
N ASP A 366 -0.24 1.91 6.62
CA ASP A 366 -0.79 3.25 6.32
C ASP A 366 -2.23 3.37 6.85
N ALA A 367 -2.39 3.07 8.15
CA ALA A 367 -3.68 2.97 8.80
C ALA A 367 -4.41 4.32 8.72
N LYS A 368 -5.60 4.33 8.11
CA LYS A 368 -6.43 5.54 7.96
C LYS A 368 -7.82 5.29 8.50
N LEU A 369 -8.34 6.21 9.31
CA LEU A 369 -9.74 6.26 9.74
C LEU A 369 -10.46 7.40 9.04
N PHE A 370 -11.68 7.15 8.56
CA PHE A 370 -12.56 8.20 8.08
C PHE A 370 -14.04 7.86 8.27
N LYS A 371 -14.90 8.88 8.28
CA LYS A 371 -16.35 8.72 8.09
C LYS A 371 -16.66 8.81 6.59
N PRO A 372 -17.54 7.96 6.02
CA PRO A 372 -17.91 7.96 4.61
C PRO A 372 -18.33 9.33 4.08
N ASP A 373 -18.92 10.17 4.93
CA ASP A 373 -19.43 11.49 4.57
C ASP A 373 -18.36 12.60 4.60
N GLN A 374 -17.10 12.29 4.96
CA GLN A 374 -15.97 13.21 4.89
C GLN A 374 -14.73 12.53 4.28
N ASN A 375 -14.47 12.84 3.00
CA ASN A 375 -13.16 12.83 2.32
C ASN A 375 -12.51 11.49 1.85
N VAL A 376 -12.25 11.37 0.54
CA VAL A 376 -10.96 11.52 -0.22
C VAL A 376 -10.15 10.24 -0.46
N HIS A 377 -10.36 9.11 0.24
CA HIS A 377 -9.53 7.92 -0.03
C HIS A 377 -9.99 7.09 -1.23
N GLN A 378 -9.67 7.67 -2.39
CA GLN A 378 -9.61 7.13 -3.73
C GLN A 378 -9.38 5.62 -3.79
N GLN A 379 -10.00 5.05 -4.81
CA GLN A 379 -9.77 3.75 -5.40
C GLN A 379 -8.36 3.65 -5.97
N GLN A 380 -7.39 3.69 -5.06
CA GLN A 380 -5.99 3.54 -5.35
C GLN A 380 -5.72 2.04 -5.41
N SER A 381 -5.23 1.61 -6.56
CA SER A 381 -4.66 0.28 -6.69
C SER A 381 -3.42 0.20 -5.80
N VAL A 382 -3.32 -0.88 -5.06
CA VAL A 382 -2.05 -1.25 -4.43
C VAL A 382 -1.23 -2.06 -5.43
N THR A 383 0.09 -2.02 -5.27
CA THR A 383 1.02 -2.79 -6.11
C THR A 383 0.64 -4.27 -6.12
N LYS A 384 0.86 -4.95 -7.26
CA LYS A 384 0.58 -6.39 -7.44
C LYS A 384 1.12 -7.24 -6.28
N GLY A 385 0.28 -8.13 -5.74
CA GLY A 385 0.62 -8.99 -4.60
C GLY A 385 0.26 -8.39 -3.23
N TYR A 386 -0.26 -7.17 -3.20
CA TYR A 386 -0.83 -6.52 -2.03
C TYR A 386 -2.32 -6.27 -2.26
N CYS A 387 -3.08 -6.17 -1.18
CA CYS A 387 -4.48 -5.77 -1.20
C CYS A 387 -4.76 -4.71 -0.14
N ARG A 388 -5.81 -3.95 -0.37
CA ARG A 388 -6.32 -2.97 0.59
C ARG A 388 -7.53 -3.53 1.29
N ILE A 389 -7.53 -3.55 2.62
CA ILE A 389 -8.68 -4.00 3.41
C ILE A 389 -9.31 -2.81 4.11
N ARG A 390 -10.63 -2.66 3.94
CA ARG A 390 -11.46 -1.68 4.62
C ARG A 390 -12.36 -2.40 5.62
N VAL A 391 -12.30 -1.96 6.88
CA VAL A 391 -13.09 -2.48 7.98
C VAL A 391 -14.12 -1.42 8.36
N LYS A 392 -15.39 -1.72 8.12
CA LYS A 392 -16.50 -0.85 8.49
C LYS A 392 -16.91 -1.11 9.94
N PHE A 393 -16.85 -0.08 10.77
CA PHE A 393 -17.27 -0.11 12.16
C PHE A 393 -18.71 0.42 12.32
N PRO A 394 -19.41 0.05 13.41
CA PRO A 394 -20.64 0.71 13.83
C PRO A 394 -20.46 2.24 13.93
N GLY A 395 -21.53 3.00 13.64
CA GLY A 395 -21.46 4.47 13.62
C GLY A 395 -20.85 5.07 12.36
N GLY A 396 -20.63 4.25 11.33
CA GLY A 396 -20.23 4.68 9.99
C GLY A 396 -18.73 4.74 9.77
N TYR A 397 -17.89 4.64 10.80
CA TYR A 397 -16.43 4.72 10.66
C TYR A 397 -15.84 3.60 9.79
N VAL A 398 -14.77 3.91 9.05
CA VAL A 398 -14.01 2.94 8.25
C VAL A 398 -12.53 3.02 8.58
N ALA A 399 -11.93 1.91 9.02
CA ALA A 399 -10.47 1.78 9.05
C ALA A 399 -9.99 1.12 7.75
N GLN A 400 -8.87 1.61 7.23
CA GLN A 400 -8.24 1.10 6.03
C GLN A 400 -6.80 0.71 6.32
N GLY A 401 -6.34 -0.41 5.78
CA GLY A 401 -4.94 -0.82 5.81
C GLY A 401 -4.49 -1.61 4.59
N ILE A 402 -3.17 -1.64 4.36
CA ILE A 402 -2.52 -2.42 3.30
C ILE A 402 -2.05 -3.77 3.85
N PHE A 403 -2.27 -4.83 3.08
CA PHE A 403 -1.95 -6.23 3.41
C PHE A 403 -1.29 -6.93 2.22
N ARG A 404 -0.58 -8.04 2.45
CA ARG A 404 -0.21 -8.93 1.33
C ARG A 404 -1.41 -9.81 0.98
N GLU A 405 -1.59 -10.12 -0.30
CA GLU A 405 -2.65 -11.07 -0.73
C GLU A 405 -2.46 -12.46 -0.09
N THR A 406 -1.21 -12.83 0.20
CA THR A 406 -0.81 -14.09 0.86
C THR A 406 -0.77 -13.98 2.38
N GLU A 407 -1.10 -12.83 2.95
CA GLU A 407 -1.14 -12.65 4.40
C GLU A 407 -2.31 -13.43 5.00
N LYS A 408 -2.14 -13.94 6.21
CA LYS A 408 -3.18 -14.67 6.93
C LYS A 408 -4.27 -13.72 7.40
N PHE A 409 -5.51 -14.19 7.43
CA PHE A 409 -6.64 -13.40 7.91
C PHE A 409 -6.50 -12.97 9.38
N SER A 410 -5.77 -13.74 10.19
CA SER A 410 -5.38 -13.34 11.54
C SER A 410 -4.67 -11.98 11.61
N SER A 411 -3.97 -11.58 10.56
CA SER A 411 -3.28 -10.29 10.50
C SER A 411 -4.26 -9.12 10.34
N VAL A 412 -5.40 -9.33 9.68
CA VAL A 412 -6.49 -8.34 9.61
C VAL A 412 -7.16 -8.21 10.98
N ARG A 413 -7.36 -9.31 11.70
CA ARG A 413 -7.89 -9.27 13.07
C ARG A 413 -6.93 -8.58 14.04
N ALA A 414 -5.63 -8.86 13.97
CA ALA A 414 -4.63 -8.16 14.76
C ALA A 414 -4.65 -6.64 14.48
N PHE A 415 -4.68 -6.26 13.19
CA PHE A 415 -4.84 -4.86 12.78
C PHE A 415 -6.09 -4.23 13.40
N VAL A 416 -7.24 -4.90 13.36
CA VAL A 416 -8.48 -4.37 13.96
C VAL A 416 -8.35 -4.24 15.48
N ALA A 417 -7.79 -5.25 16.15
CA ALA A 417 -7.62 -5.26 17.60
C ALA A 417 -6.70 -4.13 18.11
N GLU A 418 -5.68 -3.75 17.33
CA GLU A 418 -4.79 -2.63 17.65
C GLU A 418 -5.50 -1.28 17.68
N HIS A 419 -6.64 -1.15 17.00
CA HIS A 419 -7.37 0.11 16.82
C HIS A 419 -8.69 0.20 17.62
N ILE A 420 -8.87 -0.64 18.64
CA ILE A 420 -10.06 -0.64 19.50
C ILE A 420 -9.65 -0.40 20.96
N SER A 421 -10.33 0.51 21.67
CA SER A 421 -10.02 0.79 23.09
C SER A 421 -10.32 -0.40 24.00
N PHE A 422 -11.32 -1.18 23.63
CA PHE A 422 -11.84 -2.26 24.44
C PHE A 422 -11.09 -3.57 24.18
N LYS A 423 -9.87 -3.64 24.75
CA LYS A 423 -8.88 -4.72 24.50
C LYS A 423 -9.32 -6.13 24.90
N HIS A 424 -10.36 -6.26 25.72
CA HIS A 424 -10.86 -7.56 26.20
C HIS A 424 -12.12 -8.05 25.47
N GLY A 425 -12.69 -7.24 24.57
CA GLY A 425 -13.86 -7.64 23.80
C GLY A 425 -13.53 -8.57 22.65
N MET A 426 -14.38 -9.57 22.42
CA MET A 426 -14.31 -10.44 21.24
C MET A 426 -15.15 -9.87 20.11
N PHE A 427 -14.66 -9.97 18.88
CA PHE A 427 -15.35 -9.44 17.71
C PHE A 427 -15.26 -10.38 16.51
N ASN A 428 -16.21 -10.20 15.60
CA ASN A 428 -16.32 -10.89 14.33
C ASN A 428 -16.08 -9.92 13.17
N LEU A 429 -15.42 -10.41 12.13
CA LEU A 429 -15.28 -9.73 10.85
C LEU A 429 -16.10 -10.48 9.82
N ILE A 430 -17.07 -9.80 9.21
CA ILE A 430 -18.07 -10.38 8.33
C ILE A 430 -17.88 -9.82 6.93
N PRO A 431 -18.00 -10.60 5.85
CA PRO A 431 -18.02 -10.07 4.49
C PRO A 431 -19.05 -8.96 4.33
N ALA A 432 -18.71 -7.88 3.62
CA ALA A 432 -19.67 -6.81 3.31
C ALA A 432 -20.86 -7.29 2.47
N VAL A 433 -20.67 -8.34 1.68
CA VAL A 433 -21.73 -9.00 0.89
C VAL A 433 -21.89 -10.44 1.39
N PRO A 434 -23.11 -10.91 1.71
CA PRO A 434 -23.32 -12.26 2.21
C PRO A 434 -22.75 -13.35 1.28
N PRO A 435 -22.08 -14.39 1.83
CA PRO A 435 -21.47 -15.50 1.08
C PRO A 435 -22.40 -16.17 0.06
N GLN A 436 -23.69 -16.28 0.43
CA GLN A 436 -24.73 -16.95 -0.35
C GLN A 436 -24.99 -16.27 -1.72
N LYS A 437 -24.58 -15.02 -1.88
CA LYS A 437 -24.76 -14.23 -3.11
C LYS A 437 -23.49 -14.13 -3.98
N THR A 438 -22.33 -14.57 -3.48
CA THR A 438 -21.01 -14.31 -4.12
C THR A 438 -20.12 -15.54 -4.27
N GLY A 439 -20.47 -16.68 -3.67
CA GLY A 439 -19.62 -17.88 -3.65
C GLY A 439 -18.36 -17.75 -2.76
N ARG A 440 -18.21 -16.64 -2.02
CA ARG A 440 -17.08 -16.41 -1.11
C ARG A 440 -17.19 -17.26 0.15
N LYS A 441 -16.06 -17.70 0.70
CA LYS A 441 -15.99 -18.43 1.98
C LYS A 441 -16.35 -17.52 3.16
N GLN A 442 -16.89 -18.09 4.24
CA GLN A 442 -17.05 -17.37 5.51
C GLN A 442 -15.67 -17.08 6.14
N LEU A 443 -15.51 -15.87 6.67
CA LEU A 443 -14.26 -15.37 7.27
C LEU A 443 -14.02 -15.93 8.69
N ARG A 444 -13.94 -17.26 8.82
CA ARG A 444 -13.77 -17.95 10.12
C ARG A 444 -12.32 -18.35 10.39
N GLU A 445 -11.73 -19.09 9.47
CA GLU A 445 -10.38 -19.67 9.62
C GLU A 445 -9.26 -18.62 9.62
N GLU A 446 -8.50 -18.57 10.73
CA GLU A 446 -7.40 -17.62 10.92
C GLU A 446 -6.25 -17.80 9.93
N ASN A 447 -6.01 -19.04 9.49
CA ASN A 447 -4.86 -19.42 8.68
C ASN A 447 -5.07 -19.24 7.18
N ASN A 448 -6.31 -19.02 6.73
CA ASN A 448 -6.59 -18.74 5.33
C ASN A 448 -6.00 -17.39 4.94
N THR A 449 -5.48 -17.32 3.73
CA THR A 449 -4.94 -16.11 3.13
C THR A 449 -6.05 -15.18 2.62
N LEU A 450 -5.74 -13.89 2.49
CA LEU A 450 -6.70 -12.91 1.96
C LEU A 450 -7.13 -13.24 0.52
N LYS A 451 -6.23 -13.79 -0.28
CA LYS A 451 -6.53 -14.29 -1.63
C LYS A 451 -7.50 -15.48 -1.62
N GLU A 452 -7.34 -16.42 -0.70
CA GLU A 452 -8.28 -17.54 -0.55
C GLU A 452 -9.69 -17.09 -0.11
N TYR A 453 -9.78 -15.91 0.50
CA TYR A 453 -11.05 -15.25 0.81
C TYR A 453 -11.60 -14.34 -0.29
N GLY A 454 -10.88 -14.19 -1.42
CA GLY A 454 -11.26 -13.30 -2.51
C GLY A 454 -11.25 -11.83 -2.10
N LEU A 455 -10.39 -11.47 -1.14
CA LEU A 455 -10.08 -10.11 -0.70
C LEU A 455 -8.80 -9.58 -1.39
N ASP A 456 -8.43 -10.17 -2.52
CA ASP A 456 -7.32 -9.71 -3.36
C ASP A 456 -7.66 -8.38 -4.05
N GLN A 457 -6.64 -7.54 -4.24
CA GLN A 457 -6.75 -6.13 -4.68
C GLN A 457 -7.45 -5.18 -3.70
N SER A 458 -8.73 -5.39 -3.38
CA SER A 458 -9.52 -4.52 -2.49
C SER A 458 -10.65 -5.29 -1.81
N GLY A 459 -10.66 -5.32 -0.49
CA GLY A 459 -11.63 -6.06 0.32
C GLY A 459 -12.37 -5.17 1.31
N VAL A 460 -13.68 -5.36 1.47
CA VAL A 460 -14.48 -4.68 2.50
C VAL A 460 -15.08 -5.71 3.45
N VAL A 461 -14.85 -5.51 4.75
CA VAL A 461 -15.39 -6.33 5.83
C VAL A 461 -16.10 -5.45 6.85
N ASN A 462 -17.12 -5.99 7.50
CA ASN A 462 -17.87 -5.33 8.55
C ASN A 462 -17.42 -5.87 9.91
N PHE A 463 -17.18 -4.97 10.84
CA PHE A 463 -16.93 -5.28 12.24
C PHE A 463 -18.27 -5.49 12.96
N SER A 464 -18.32 -6.51 13.82
CA SER A 464 -19.39 -6.71 14.79
C SER A 464 -18.81 -7.27 16.07
N TRP A 465 -19.17 -6.68 17.21
CA TRP A 465 -18.97 -7.33 18.51
C TRP A 465 -19.66 -8.69 18.54
N ASP A 466 -19.08 -9.66 19.24
CA ASP A 466 -19.76 -10.94 19.49
C ASP A 466 -20.88 -10.78 20.53
N SER A 467 -21.73 -11.79 20.68
CA SER A 467 -22.94 -11.68 21.50
C SER A 467 -22.63 -11.41 22.97
N GLU A 468 -21.58 -12.03 23.52
CA GLU A 468 -21.19 -11.83 24.92
C GLU A 468 -20.64 -10.41 25.15
N THR A 469 -19.76 -9.94 24.27
CA THR A 469 -19.23 -8.57 24.37
C THR A 469 -20.32 -7.52 24.17
N GLN A 470 -21.29 -7.76 23.29
CA GLN A 470 -22.43 -6.85 23.11
C GLN A 470 -23.24 -6.69 24.40
N GLU A 471 -23.49 -7.77 25.14
CA GLU A 471 -24.22 -7.69 26.41
C GLU A 471 -23.42 -6.94 27.48
N ILE A 472 -22.09 -7.13 27.52
CA ILE A 472 -21.20 -6.36 28.40
C ILE A 472 -21.27 -4.87 28.04
N ILE A 473 -21.15 -4.53 26.76
CA ILE A 473 -21.15 -3.13 26.29
C ILE A 473 -22.48 -2.43 26.61
N LYS A 474 -23.62 -3.12 26.50
CA LYS A 474 -24.93 -2.55 26.85
C LYS A 474 -25.05 -2.15 28.32
N GLN A 475 -24.25 -2.75 29.19
CA GLN A 475 -24.25 -2.49 30.63
C GLN A 475 -23.25 -1.40 31.03
N LEU A 476 -22.40 -0.93 30.11
CA LEU A 476 -21.42 0.12 30.37
C LEU A 476 -22.07 1.51 30.26
N PRO A 477 -21.75 2.45 31.16
CA PRO A 477 -22.15 3.85 31.02
C PRO A 477 -21.52 4.51 29.78
N ASP A 478 -22.14 5.58 29.28
CA ASP A 478 -21.81 6.21 27.99
C ASP A 478 -20.34 6.65 27.87
N ASP A 479 -19.72 7.05 28.98
CA ASP A 479 -18.31 7.45 29.08
C ASP A 479 -17.31 6.27 29.07
N GLN A 480 -17.81 5.05 29.20
CA GLN A 480 -17.06 3.79 29.17
C GLN A 480 -17.38 2.94 27.93
N GLN A 481 -18.23 3.42 27.03
CA GLN A 481 -18.51 2.77 25.76
C GLN A 481 -17.21 2.59 24.95
N PRO A 482 -17.04 1.49 24.21
CA PRO A 482 -15.85 1.26 23.41
C PRO A 482 -15.63 2.41 22.43
N VAL A 483 -14.48 3.05 22.55
CA VAL A 483 -14.02 4.06 21.61
C VAL A 483 -13.13 3.34 20.61
N PHE A 484 -13.37 3.54 19.33
CA PHE A 484 -12.42 3.09 18.31
C PHE A 484 -11.20 4.03 18.39
N LEU A 485 -10.12 3.55 19.02
CA LEU A 485 -8.87 4.29 19.23
C LEU A 485 -8.18 4.45 17.90
N LEU A 486 -8.41 5.57 17.25
CA LEU A 486 -7.92 5.81 15.90
C LEU A 486 -7.31 7.21 15.92
N HIS A 487 -5.98 7.24 16.07
CA HIS A 487 -5.14 8.44 16.04
C HIS A 487 -5.06 9.05 14.64
#